data_AF-A0A5K1F098-F1
#
_entry.id   AF-A0A5K1F098-F1
#
_cell.length_a   1.000
_cell.length_b   1.000
_cell.length_c   1.000
_cell.angle_alpha   90.00
_cell.angle_beta   90.00
_cell.angle_gamma   90.00
#
_symmetry.space_group_name_H-M   'P 1'
#
loop_
_entity.id
_entity.type
_entity.pdbx_description
1 polymer ?
#
loop_
_entity_poly.entity_id
_entity_poly.type
_entity_poly.pdbx_seq_one_letter_code
_entity_poly.pdbx_strand_id
1 'polypeptide(L)' 'MNEILNTSGFQYDPINKCIDVDPQVWSDYIE' A
#
# COMPACT_ATOMS: atom_id res chain seq x y z
N MET A 1 0.39 -14.10 -0.23
CA MET A 1 1.39 -13.02 -0.29
C MET A 1 1.01 -12.14 -1.48
N ASN A 2 0.67 -10.87 -1.23
CA ASN A 2 0.20 -9.85 -2.18
C ASN A 2 -1.31 -9.54 -2.17
N GLU A 3 -2.04 -9.81 -1.09
CA GLU A 3 -3.39 -9.24 -0.95
C GLU A 3 -3.34 -7.71 -0.83
N ILE A 4 -2.31 -7.16 -0.16
CA ILE A 4 -2.14 -5.72 0.02
C ILE A 4 -1.80 -4.97 -1.29
N LEU A 5 -1.23 -5.66 -2.29
CA LEU A 5 -0.96 -5.08 -3.62
C LEU A 5 -2.17 -5.19 -4.56
N ASN A 6 -3.20 -5.95 -4.18
CA ASN A 6 -4.48 -5.98 -4.89
C ASN A 6 -5.45 -4.92 -4.35
N THR A 7 -5.18 -4.34 -3.18
CA THR A 7 -5.91 -3.19 -2.66
C THR A 7 -5.55 -1.93 -3.42
N SER A 8 -6.56 -1.26 -3.95
CA SER A 8 -6.41 -0.01 -4.69
C SER A 8 -5.72 1.04 -3.82
N GLY A 9 -4.65 1.65 -4.34
CA GLY A 9 -3.92 2.74 -3.68
C GLY A 9 -2.62 2.35 -2.97
N PHE A 10 -2.31 1.05 -2.89
CA PHE A 10 -1.00 0.58 -2.44
C PHE A 10 -0.09 0.35 -3.65
N GLN A 11 1.09 0.95 -3.64
CA GLN A 11 2.09 0.79 -4.69
C GLN A 11 3.40 0.29 -4.10
N TYR A 12 4.07 -0.61 -4.81
CA TYR A 12 5.42 -1.00 -4.42
C TYR A 12 6.42 0.01 -4.98
N ASP A 13 7.20 0.63 -4.11
CA ASP A 13 8.33 1.47 -4.50
C ASP A 13 9.59 0.59 -4.64
N PRO A 14 10.08 0.34 -5.87
CA PRO A 14 11.22 -0.56 -6.08
C PRO A 14 12.57 0.07 -5.68
N ILE A 15 12.62 1.39 -5.50
CA ILE A 15 13.85 2.13 -5.18
C ILE A 15 14.17 1.97 -3.69
N ASN A 16 13.21 2.27 -2.83
CA ASN A 16 13.31 2.16 -1.38
C ASN A 16 12.90 0.76 -0.87
N LYS A 17 12.38 -0.09 -1.77
CA LYS A 17 11.94 -1.47 -1.50
C LYS A 17 10.85 -1.54 -0.43
N CYS A 18 9.93 -0.58 -0.43
CA CYS A 18 8.82 -0.50 0.52
C CYS A 18 7.48 -0.36 -0.22
N ILE A 19 6.39 -0.43 0.54
CA ILE A 19 5.07 -0.07 0.05
C ILE A 19 4.88 1.42 0.31
N ASP A 20 4.62 2.16 -0.76
CA ASP A 20 4.17 3.54 -0.71
C ASP A 20 2.63 3.53 -0.82
N VAL A 21 1.98 4.37 -0.02
CA VAL A 21 0.52 4.43 0.05
C VAL A 21 0.13 5.77 0.65
N ASP A 22 -0.97 6.33 0.16
CA ASP A 22 -1.51 7.55 0.74
C ASP A 22 -1.98 7.30 2.19
N PRO A 23 -1.71 8.21 3.14
CA PRO A 23 -2.12 8.04 4.53
C PRO A 23 -3.61 7.75 4.71
N GLN A 24 -4.47 8.31 3.86
CA GLN A 24 -5.92 8.05 3.93
C GLN A 24 -6.25 6.61 3.53
N VAL A 25 -5.67 6.11 2.43
CA VAL A 25 -5.84 4.72 1.99
C VAL A 25 -5.30 3.75 3.05
N TRP A 26 -4.20 4.10 3.71
CA TRP A 26 -3.68 3.31 4.83
C TRP A 26 -4.68 3.28 6.00
N SER A 27 -5.24 4.43 6.37
CA SER A 27 -6.26 4.52 7.42
C SER A 27 -7.51 3.68 7.12
N ASP A 28 -8.01 3.74 5.88
CA ASP A 28 -9.18 2.94 5.46
C ASP A 28 -8.89 1.42 5.45
N TYR A 29 -7.64 1.02 5.23
CA TYR A 29 -7.24 -0.40 5.19
C TYR A 29 -7.08 -1.03 6.59
N ILE A 30 -6.66 -0.25 7.58
CA ILE A 30 -6.38 -0.76 8.95
C ILE A 30 -7.59 -0.72 9.89
N GLU A 31 -8.70 -0.11 9.47
CA GLU A 31 -9.98 -0.11 10.18
C GLU A 31 -10.66 -1.48 10.12
#